data_AF-A0A1Y2JZC7-F1
#
_entry.id   AF-A0A1Y2JZC7-F1
#
_cell.length_a   1.000
_cell.length_b   1.000
_cell.length_c   1.000
_cell.angle_alpha   90.00
_cell.angle_beta   90.00
_cell.angle_gamma   90.00
#
_symmetry.space_group_name_H-M   'P 1'
#
loop_
_entity.id
_entity.type
_entity.pdbx_description
1 polymer ?
#
loop_
_entity_poly.entity_id
_entity_poly.type
_entity_poly.pdbx_seq_one_letter_code
_entity_poly.pdbx_strand_id
1 'polypeptide(L)' 'MPKENCLIVRAAGKQLDLLRGEASRIAKENKVDWWIDRADVGMVFCFEDSKAKDAFALTCDSFGVPCQDGLAKKKPATS' A
#
# COMPACT_ATOMS: atom_id res chain seq x y z
N MET A 1 -8.09 -11.53 9.53
CA MET A 1 -6.90 -10.70 9.82
C MET A 1 -7.33 -9.24 9.71
N PRO A 2 -7.07 -8.41 10.71
CA PRO A 2 -7.49 -7.02 10.64
C PRO A 2 -6.77 -6.32 9.48
N LYS A 3 -7.53 -5.56 8.67
CA LYS A 3 -7.03 -4.81 7.48
C LYS A 3 -6.22 -3.58 7.89
N GLU A 4 -5.50 -3.65 9.02
CA GLU A 4 -4.80 -2.52 9.64
C GLU A 4 -3.60 -2.08 8.82
N ASN A 5 -3.01 -3.03 8.10
CA ASN A 5 -1.77 -2.85 7.35
C ASN A 5 -2.02 -2.84 5.83
N CYS A 6 -3.14 -2.25 5.38
CA CYS A 6 -3.58 -2.26 3.99
C CYS A 6 -3.71 -0.85 3.38
N LEU A 7 -3.28 -0.68 2.12
CA LEU A 7 -3.47 0.53 1.31
C LEU A 7 -4.27 0.23 0.04
N ILE A 8 -5.26 1.06 -0.25
CA ILE A 8 -5.97 1.07 -1.52
C ILE A 8 -5.18 1.95 -2.48
N VAL A 9 -4.73 1.37 -3.58
CA VAL A 9 -3.91 2.01 -4.59
C VAL A 9 -4.67 2.12 -5.91
N ARG A 10 -4.74 3.33 -6.46
CA ARG A 10 -5.35 3.58 -7.76
C ARG A 10 -4.30 3.49 -8.86
N ALA A 11 -4.03 2.27 -9.30
CA ALA A 11 -3.09 1.98 -10.39
C ALA A 11 -3.61 0.86 -11.30
N ALA A 12 -3.21 0.88 -12.57
CA ALA A 12 -3.56 -0.12 -13.56
C ALA A 12 -2.39 -0.38 -14.53
N GLY A 13 -2.43 -1.54 -15.21
CA GLY A 13 -1.42 -1.94 -16.19
C GLY A 13 0.01 -1.92 -15.62
N LYS A 14 0.94 -1.37 -16.39
CA LYS A 14 2.38 -1.33 -16.03
C LYS A 14 2.66 -0.68 -14.68
N GLN A 15 1.86 0.31 -14.28
CA GLN A 15 2.01 0.96 -12.97
C GLN A 15 1.67 0.01 -11.83
N LEU A 16 0.65 -0.83 -12.02
CA LEU A 16 0.29 -1.86 -11.04
C LEU A 16 1.38 -2.95 -10.96
N ASP A 17 1.95 -3.35 -12.10
CA ASP A 17 3.04 -4.33 -12.12
C ASP A 17 4.29 -3.82 -11.40
N LEU A 18 4.63 -2.53 -11.59
CA LEU A 18 5.73 -1.88 -10.87
C LEU A 18 5.48 -1.89 -9.36
N LEU A 19 4.29 -1.49 -8.93
CA LEU A 19 3.93 -1.45 -7.50
C LEU A 19 3.92 -2.85 -6.87
N ARG A 20 3.56 -3.90 -7.60
CA ARG A 20 3.71 -5.29 -7.13
C ARG A 20 5.17 -5.68 -6.93
N GLY A 21 6.06 -5.24 -7.82
CA GLY A 21 7.50 -5.43 -7.65
C GLY A 21 8.01 -4.77 -6.38
N GLU A 22 7.63 -3.51 -6.16
CA GLU A 22 8.05 -2.76 -4.97
C GLU A 22 7.45 -3.32 -3.68
N ALA A 23 6.18 -3.73 -3.68
CA ALA A 23 5.57 -4.41 -2.53
C ALA A 23 6.33 -5.70 -2.18
N SER A 24 6.68 -6.52 -3.18
CA SER A 24 7.46 -7.74 -2.95
C SER A 24 8.86 -7.43 -2.40
N ARG A 25 9.51 -6.37 -2.89
CA ARG A 25 10.80 -5.94 -2.39
C ARG A 25 10.72 -5.49 -0.92
N ILE A 26 9.77 -4.62 -0.59
CA ILE A 26 9.58 -4.10 0.77
C ILE A 26 9.24 -5.23 1.75
N ALA A 27 8.37 -6.16 1.34
CA ALA A 27 8.02 -7.34 2.12
C ALA A 27 9.26 -8.20 2.45
N LYS A 28 10.11 -8.46 1.45
CA LYS A 28 11.39 -9.17 1.64
C LYS A 28 12.34 -8.42 2.58
N GLU A 29 12.50 -7.11 2.42
CA GLU A 29 13.38 -6.29 3.26
C GLU A 29 12.92 -6.27 4.72
N ASN A 30 11.60 -6.30 4.96
CA ASN A 30 11.02 -6.31 6.30
C ASN A 30 10.75 -7.72 6.86
N LYS A 31 11.04 -8.78 6.09
CA LYS A 31 10.79 -10.20 6.46
C LYS A 31 9.32 -10.47 6.83
N VAL A 32 8.41 -9.91 6.04
CA VAL A 32 6.96 -10.08 6.21
C VAL A 32 6.34 -10.58 4.91
N ASP A 33 5.18 -11.22 5.02
CA ASP A 33 4.35 -11.51 3.87
C ASP A 33 3.52 -10.29 3.45
N TRP A 34 3.08 -10.33 2.19
CA TRP A 34 2.20 -9.35 1.60
C TRP A 34 1.23 -10.04 0.65
N TRP A 35 0.06 -9.43 0.47
CA TRP A 35 -0.95 -9.91 -0.47
C TRP A 35 -1.67 -8.75 -1.13
N ILE A 36 -2.31 -9.04 -2.25
CA ILE A 36 -3.07 -8.07 -3.03
C ILE A 36 -4.49 -8.54 -3.23
N ASP A 37 -5.45 -7.64 -2.99
CA ASP A 37 -6.88 -7.87 -3.16
C ASP A 37 -7.48 -6.82 -4.10
N ARG A 38 -8.71 -7.02 -4.56
CA ARG A 38 -9.42 -6.06 -5.43
C ARG A 38 -10.33 -5.18 -4.58
N ALA A 39 -10.34 -3.89 -4.84
CA ALA A 39 -11.32 -2.95 -4.30
C ALA A 39 -12.16 -2.34 -5.43
N ASP A 40 -13.34 -1.80 -5.06
CA ASP A 40 -14.23 -1.07 -5.98
C ASP A 40 -13.52 0.04 -6.76
N VAL A 41 -12.53 0.70 -6.14
CA VAL A 41 -11.82 1.87 -6.70
C VAL A 41 -10.35 1.62 -7.03
N GLY A 42 -9.89 0.37 -7.04
CA GLY A 42 -8.48 0.04 -7.34
C GLY A 42 -8.03 -1.31 -6.78
N MET A 43 -6.77 -1.37 -6.35
CA MET A 43 -6.16 -2.58 -5.79
C MET A 43 -5.77 -2.35 -4.33
N VAL A 44 -6.04 -3.31 -3.46
CA VAL A 44 -5.65 -3.25 -2.05
C VAL A 44 -4.35 -4.01 -1.88
N PHE A 45 -3.30 -3.33 -1.41
CA PHE A 45 -2.05 -3.95 -1.00
C PHE A 45 -2.03 -4.06 0.50
N CYS A 46 -1.85 -5.27 1.03
CA CYS A 46 -1.78 -5.53 2.45
C CYS A 46 -0.44 -6.17 2.82
N PHE A 47 0.06 -5.80 3.99
CA PHE A 47 1.27 -6.34 4.59
C PHE A 47 0.95 -6.92 5.96
N GLU A 48 1.78 -7.83 6.49
CA GLU A 48 1.59 -8.28 7.87
C GLU A 48 1.94 -7.19 8.90
N ASP A 49 2.85 -6.29 8.57
CA ASP A 49 3.38 -5.26 9.48
C ASP A 49 3.13 -3.83 8.97
N SER A 50 2.97 -2.90 9.92
CA SER A 50 2.69 -1.49 9.64
C SER A 50 3.89 -0.76 9.03
N LYS A 51 5.13 -1.11 9.38
CA LYS A 51 6.34 -0.51 8.81
C LYS A 51 6.46 -0.80 7.31
N ALA A 52 6.12 -2.02 6.90
CA ALA A 52 6.07 -2.39 5.49
C ALA A 52 4.97 -1.61 4.74
N LYS A 53 3.80 -1.44 5.37
CA LYS A 53 2.73 -0.57 4.84
C LYS A 53 3.22 0.87 4.66
N ASP A 54 3.83 1.48 5.67
CA ASP A 54 4.31 2.86 5.61
C ASP A 54 5.41 3.06 4.56
N ALA A 55 6.35 2.11 4.45
CA ALA A 55 7.36 2.14 3.38
C ALA A 55 6.71 2.07 1.98
N PHE A 56 5.66 1.26 1.83
CA PHE A 56 4.92 1.18 0.58
C PHE A 56 4.11 2.45 0.30
N ALA A 57 3.56 3.11 1.32
CA ALA A 57 2.89 4.41 1.18
C ALA A 57 3.86 5.50 0.67
N LEU A 58 5.09 5.54 1.18
CA LEU A 58 6.13 6.47 0.70
C LEU A 58 6.55 6.16 -0.74
N THR A 59 6.56 4.88 -1.09
CA THR A 59 6.84 4.42 -2.45
C THR A 59 5.75 4.88 -3.42
N CYS A 60 4.48 4.70 -3.06
CA CYS A 60 3.35 5.24 -3.80
C CYS A 60 3.49 6.75 -4.07
N ASP A 61 3.78 7.52 -3.03
CA ASP A 61 3.92 8.99 -3.10
C ASP A 61 5.07 9.39 -4.05
N SER A 62 6.20 8.69 -3.97
CA SER A 62 7.37 8.90 -4.85
C SER A 62 7.05 8.65 -6.32
N PHE A 63 6.16 7.70 -6.62
CA PHE A 63 5.68 7.41 -7.97
C PHE A 63 4.49 8.29 -8.40
N GLY A 64 4.02 9.21 -7.55
CA GLY A 64 2.85 10.05 -7.80
C GLY A 64 1.54 9.25 -7.85
N VAL A 65 1.51 8.06 -7.23
CA VAL A 65 0.34 7.18 -7.24
C VAL A 65 -0.56 7.50 -6.04
N PRO A 66 -1.85 7.80 -6.25
CA PRO A 66 -2.77 8.02 -5.14
C PRO A 66 -3.01 6.72 -4.37
N CYS A 67 -2.60 6.72 -3.10
CA CYS A 67 -2.78 5.62 -2.16
C CYS A 67 -3.61 6.12 -0.95
N GLN A 68 -4.61 5.34 -0.55
CA GLN A 68 -5.50 5.64 0.58
C GLN A 68 -5.39 4.53 1.62
N ASP A 69 -5.32 4.89 2.90
CA ASP A 69 -5.31 3.89 3.96
C ASP A 69 -6.65 3.13 3.99
N GLY A 70 -6.58 1.80 4.03
CA GLY A 70 -7.75 0.91 4.00
C GLY A 70 -8.67 1.03 5.22
N LEU A 71 -8.24 1.79 6.23
CA LEU A 71 -9.05 2.26 7.35
C LEU A 71 -8.92 3.77 7.43
N ALA A 72 -9.99 4.48 7.10
CA ALA A 72 -10.07 5.93 7.22
C ALA A 72 -9.70 6.41 8.64
N LYS A 73 -8.46 6.84 8.83
CA LYS A 73 -8.11 7.85 9.81
C LYS A 73 -7.51 9.00 9.03
N LYS A 74 -8.37 9.95 8.67
CA LYS A 74 -7.97 11.29 8.24
C LYS A 74 -6.85 11.77 9.16
N LYS A 75 -5.66 12.02 8.61
CA LYS A 75 -4.63 12.80 9.31
C LYS A 75 -5.29 14.15 9.64
N PRO A 76 -5.42 14.58 10.91
CA PRO A 76 -5.81 15.96 11.16
C PRO A 76 -4.67 16.85 10.64
N ALA A 77 -5.01 17.82 9.79
CA ALA A 77 -4.11 18.90 9.44
C ALA A 77 -3.90 19.73 10.72
N THR A 78 -2.72 19.61 11.33
CA THR A 78 -2.33 20.53 12.41
C THR A 78 -1.65 21.71 11.75
N SER A 79 -2.36 22.84 11.72
CA SER A 79 -1.83 24.16 11.38
C SER A 79 -1.13 24.80 12.59
#